data_AF-G0R5T8-F1
#
_entry.id   AF-G0R5T8-F1
#
_cell.length_a   1.000
_cell.length_b   1.000
_cell.length_c   1.000
_cell.angle_alpha   90.00
_cell.angle_beta   90.00
_cell.angle_gamma   90.00
#
_symmetry.space_group_name_H-M   'P 1'
#
loop_
_entity.id
_entity.type
_entity.pdbx_description
1 polymer ?
#
loop_
_entity_poly.entity_id
_entity_poly.type
_entity_poly.pdbx_seq_one_letter_code
_entity_poly.pdbx_strand_id
1 'polypeptide(L)'
;MGAANCTACVRRSDDFHLEMNIDMKPRPLLLENGAIYIGEWSFDKKYGKGIQVWKDGSTYEGFWINDKACGNGRLIHAKGSIYFGEWKDHKFHGQGTLINKDGSCYEGEWVDDKQEGKGVETWNDGSKYEGQYKNNMKEGKGVYIWADKSQYDGNFLNNNLEGQGVYIWPDGRKYQGEWLDNQMNGKGIYTWIDGKRYIGQYKNGIKSGQGIFEWPDGTKYIGEWKDGKQHGKGVFYTFNGQKKKGEWKNGQKERWIIFEDINDNFQEQIEQKFYNILVQYQQKYVKCQQLQQQKINNMLQQTQIKQDQENDKENNQITKLKQYQNLQNNLTYDGKQIQQKNLIDKK
;
A
#
# COMPACT_ATOMS: atom_id res chain seq x y z
N MET A 1 21.39 -75.67 -16.95
CA MET A 1 21.86 -75.09 -15.68
C MET A 1 20.67 -74.32 -15.12
N GLY A 2 19.82 -74.87 -14.26
CA GLY A 2 20.12 -75.52 -12.99
C GLY A 2 19.79 -74.52 -11.86
N ALA A 3 18.50 -74.28 -11.62
CA ALA A 3 18.04 -73.61 -10.40
C ALA A 3 17.18 -74.62 -9.64
N ALA A 4 17.73 -75.13 -8.54
CA ALA A 4 17.09 -76.06 -7.65
C ALA A 4 16.00 -75.35 -6.83
N ASN A 5 14.86 -76.03 -6.73
CA ASN A 5 13.85 -75.81 -5.71
C ASN A 5 14.44 -75.90 -4.30
N CYS A 6 13.99 -75.04 -3.39
CA CYS A 6 13.80 -75.47 -2.01
C CYS A 6 12.48 -74.89 -1.48
N THR A 7 11.64 -75.82 -1.05
CA THR A 7 10.23 -75.65 -0.71
C THR A 7 10.06 -75.26 0.76
N ALA A 8 9.19 -74.29 0.99
CA ALA A 8 8.29 -74.08 2.13
C ALA A 8 8.75 -74.37 3.58
N CYS A 9 8.64 -73.33 4.42
CA CYS A 9 7.82 -73.41 5.64
C CYS A 9 6.92 -72.17 5.71
N VAL A 10 5.63 -72.43 5.96
CA VAL A 10 4.51 -71.50 5.96
C VAL A 10 4.10 -71.18 7.40
N ARG A 11 3.55 -69.97 7.60
CA ARG A 11 2.68 -69.46 8.69
C ARG A 11 3.33 -68.96 9.99
N ARG A 12 3.27 -67.65 10.22
CA ARG A 12 2.19 -66.85 10.88
C ARG A 12 2.70 -65.40 10.93
N SER A 13 2.02 -64.45 10.28
CA SER A 13 1.12 -63.48 10.94
C SER A 13 1.66 -63.03 12.30
N ASP A 14 2.28 -61.86 12.35
CA ASP A 14 1.65 -60.70 12.99
C ASP A 14 2.51 -59.46 12.72
N ASP A 15 1.92 -58.56 11.94
CA ASP A 15 2.30 -57.16 11.84
C ASP A 15 2.34 -56.55 13.24
N PHE A 16 3.51 -56.13 13.69
CA PHE A 16 3.64 -55.10 14.71
C PHE A 16 4.28 -53.87 14.08
N HIS A 17 3.49 -53.23 13.22
CA HIS A 17 3.55 -51.78 13.09
C HIS A 17 3.25 -51.19 14.47
N LEU A 18 4.29 -50.87 15.24
CA LEU A 18 4.15 -49.92 16.33
C LEU A 18 4.00 -48.54 15.71
N GLU A 19 2.76 -48.21 15.37
CA GLU A 19 2.29 -46.83 15.29
C GLU A 19 2.48 -46.19 16.67
N MET A 20 3.63 -45.56 16.89
CA MET A 20 3.77 -44.55 17.94
C MET A 20 3.14 -43.25 17.44
N ASN A 21 1.81 -43.24 17.31
CA ASN A 21 1.02 -42.02 17.36
C ASN A 21 0.84 -41.64 18.84
N ILE A 22 1.95 -41.24 19.47
CA ILE A 22 1.87 -40.47 20.71
C ILE A 22 1.89 -39.02 20.27
N ASP A 23 0.77 -38.34 20.48
CA ASP A 23 0.64 -36.89 20.45
C ASP A 23 1.47 -36.30 21.61
N MET A 24 2.80 -36.50 21.55
CA MET A 24 3.76 -35.96 22.50
C MET A 24 3.84 -34.47 22.22
N LYS A 25 3.05 -33.69 22.97
CA LYS A 25 3.28 -32.25 23.08
C LYS A 25 4.78 -32.04 23.36
N PRO A 26 5.50 -31.26 22.54
CA PRO A 26 6.92 -31.04 22.74
C PRO A 26 7.17 -30.54 24.17
N ARG A 27 8.12 -31.17 24.88
CA ARG A 27 8.45 -30.77 26.26
C ARG A 27 9.27 -29.48 26.23
N PRO A 28 9.04 -28.54 27.16
CA PRO A 28 9.90 -27.38 27.32
C PRO A 28 11.34 -27.77 27.67
N LEU A 29 12.30 -27.23 26.93
CA LEU A 29 13.73 -27.34 27.18
C LEU A 29 14.29 -26.00 27.64
N LEU A 30 14.93 -25.97 28.81
CA LEU A 30 15.73 -24.83 29.25
C LEU A 30 17.08 -24.85 28.55
N LEU A 31 17.33 -23.86 27.69
CA LEU A 31 18.59 -23.69 26.97
C LEU A 31 19.67 -23.10 27.90
N GLU A 32 20.95 -23.22 27.54
CA GLU A 32 22.07 -22.70 28.35
C GLU A 32 22.01 -21.17 28.56
N ASN A 33 21.49 -20.43 27.57
CA ASN A 33 21.26 -18.99 27.70
C ASN A 33 20.05 -18.64 28.60
N GLY A 34 19.35 -19.66 29.10
CA GLY A 34 18.14 -19.65 29.92
C GLY A 34 16.88 -19.17 29.21
N ALA A 35 16.85 -19.20 27.88
CA ALA A 35 15.60 -19.23 27.14
C ALA A 35 14.95 -20.61 27.27
N ILE A 36 13.63 -20.65 27.16
CA ILE A 36 12.85 -21.89 27.09
C ILE A 36 12.48 -22.12 25.63
N TYR A 37 12.71 -23.32 25.12
CA TYR A 37 12.28 -23.74 23.79
C TYR A 37 11.29 -24.90 23.86
N ILE A 38 10.24 -24.82 23.06
CA ILE A 38 9.20 -25.84 22.92
C ILE A 38 8.98 -26.05 21.42
N GLY A 39 9.49 -27.13 20.84
CA GLY A 39 9.36 -27.34 19.40
C GLY A 39 10.08 -28.59 18.89
N GLU A 40 10.15 -28.69 17.56
CA GLU A 40 10.76 -29.81 16.86
C GLU A 40 12.29 -29.68 16.81
N TRP A 41 12.97 -30.81 16.71
CA TRP A 41 14.43 -30.91 16.69
C TRP A 41 14.89 -31.82 15.54
N SER A 42 16.04 -31.49 14.95
CA SER A 42 16.75 -32.35 14.01
C SER A 42 18.24 -32.27 14.31
N PHE A 43 18.86 -33.41 14.62
CA PHE A 43 20.29 -33.53 14.96
C PHE A 43 20.78 -32.46 15.95
N ASP A 44 20.11 -32.37 17.11
CA ASP A 44 20.39 -31.42 18.20
C ASP A 44 20.25 -29.93 17.85
N LYS A 45 19.61 -29.62 16.72
CA LYS A 45 19.26 -28.25 16.32
C LYS A 45 17.77 -28.07 16.25
N LYS A 46 17.30 -26.85 16.55
CA LYS A 46 15.89 -26.49 16.35
C LYS A 46 15.55 -26.61 14.88
N TYR A 47 14.46 -27.27 14.60
CA TYR A 47 13.94 -27.50 13.27
C TYR A 47 12.42 -27.39 13.29
N GLY A 48 11.78 -27.17 12.15
CA GLY A 48 10.31 -27.18 12.04
C GLY A 48 9.65 -26.12 12.93
N LYS A 49 8.45 -26.40 13.47
CA LYS A 49 7.71 -25.44 14.30
C LYS A 49 8.23 -25.44 15.74
N GLY A 50 8.36 -24.24 16.31
CA GLY A 50 8.71 -24.11 17.72
C GLY A 50 8.46 -22.72 18.28
N ILE A 51 8.34 -22.69 19.60
CA ILE A 51 8.19 -21.50 20.42
C ILE A 51 9.46 -21.32 21.24
N GLN A 52 10.04 -20.14 21.21
CA GLN A 52 11.12 -19.73 22.10
C GLN A 52 10.69 -18.57 22.97
N VAL A 53 10.84 -18.70 24.28
CA VAL A 53 10.62 -17.65 25.28
C VAL A 53 11.98 -17.24 25.84
N TRP A 54 12.37 -15.99 25.66
CA TRP A 54 13.62 -15.44 26.19
C TRP A 54 13.44 -14.93 27.64
N LYS A 55 14.55 -14.74 28.36
CA LYS A 55 14.54 -14.26 29.76
C LYS A 55 13.88 -12.90 29.95
N ASP A 56 13.91 -12.05 28.93
CA ASP A 56 13.29 -10.74 28.93
C ASP A 56 11.76 -10.80 28.76
N GLY A 57 11.20 -11.98 28.48
CA GLY A 57 9.79 -12.20 28.18
C GLY A 57 9.45 -12.10 26.69
N SER A 58 10.43 -11.79 25.83
CA SER A 58 10.23 -11.86 24.38
C SER A 58 9.85 -13.29 24.00
N THR A 59 8.98 -13.46 23.01
CA THR A 59 8.49 -14.78 22.57
C THR A 59 8.46 -14.84 21.05
N TYR A 60 9.10 -15.85 20.47
CA TYR A 60 9.02 -16.17 19.05
C TYR A 60 8.25 -17.47 18.88
N GLU A 61 7.34 -17.49 17.93
CA GLU A 61 6.58 -18.67 17.51
C GLU A 61 6.66 -18.75 15.98
N GLY A 62 7.25 -19.81 15.44
CA GLY A 62 7.41 -19.93 14.00
C GLY A 62 8.26 -21.12 13.59
N PHE A 63 8.74 -21.08 12.35
CA PHE A 63 9.59 -22.13 11.80
C PHE A 63 11.07 -21.90 12.10
N TRP A 64 11.80 -23.01 12.27
CA TRP A 64 13.22 -23.07 12.57
C TRP A 64 13.93 -23.97 11.57
N ILE A 65 15.13 -23.58 11.14
CA ILE A 65 16.06 -24.42 10.40
C ILE A 65 17.45 -24.18 10.98
N ASN A 66 18.12 -25.24 11.47
CA ASN A 66 19.48 -25.17 12.00
C ASN A 66 19.64 -24.08 13.09
N ASP A 67 18.75 -24.08 14.08
CA ASP A 67 18.69 -23.09 15.18
C ASP A 67 18.27 -21.67 14.77
N LYS A 68 17.96 -21.44 13.50
CA LYS A 68 17.59 -20.13 12.99
C LYS A 68 16.11 -20.00 12.70
N ALA A 69 15.51 -18.90 13.15
CA ALA A 69 14.16 -18.53 12.75
C ALA A 69 14.12 -18.32 11.23
N CYS A 70 13.15 -18.95 10.58
CA CYS A 70 12.98 -18.97 9.13
C CYS A 70 11.51 -19.14 8.75
N GLY A 71 11.14 -18.86 7.51
CA GLY A 71 9.75 -19.01 7.06
C GLY A 71 8.79 -18.13 7.85
N ASN A 72 7.52 -18.54 7.99
CA ASN A 72 6.55 -17.72 8.71
C ASN A 72 6.74 -17.82 10.23
N GLY A 73 6.68 -16.68 10.91
CA GLY A 73 6.76 -16.62 12.36
C GLY A 73 6.30 -15.30 12.93
N ARG A 74 6.04 -15.31 14.24
CA ARG A 74 5.61 -14.16 15.03
C ARG A 74 6.58 -13.95 16.20
N LEU A 75 7.10 -12.73 16.34
CA LEU A 75 7.87 -12.28 17.49
C LEU A 75 7.04 -11.27 18.30
N ILE A 76 6.76 -11.60 19.55
CA ILE A 76 6.24 -10.66 20.55
C ILE A 76 7.45 -10.21 21.38
N HIS A 77 7.91 -8.99 21.16
CA HIS A 77 9.05 -8.46 21.88
C HIS A 77 8.63 -7.94 23.27
N ALA A 78 9.48 -8.12 24.29
CA ALA A 78 9.20 -7.72 25.66
C ALA A 78 8.84 -6.22 25.82
N LYS A 79 9.34 -5.37 24.91
CA LYS A 79 9.04 -3.93 24.89
C LYS A 79 7.67 -3.59 24.27
N GLY A 80 6.90 -4.58 23.83
CA GLY A 80 5.53 -4.44 23.35
C GLY A 80 5.35 -4.34 21.84
N SER A 81 6.43 -4.40 21.05
CA SER A 81 6.32 -4.51 19.59
C SER A 81 6.05 -5.97 19.18
N ILE A 82 5.25 -6.15 18.13
CA ILE A 82 4.90 -7.45 17.58
C ILE A 82 5.26 -7.46 16.11
N TYR A 83 6.08 -8.41 15.68
CA TYR A 83 6.29 -8.71 14.27
C TYR A 83 5.60 -10.02 13.93
N PHE A 84 4.95 -10.11 12.77
CA PHE A 84 4.52 -11.37 12.18
C PHE A 84 4.73 -11.31 10.66
N GLY A 85 5.35 -12.33 10.11
CA GLY A 85 5.75 -12.34 8.71
C GLY A 85 6.75 -13.42 8.40
N GLU A 86 7.43 -13.27 7.27
CA GLU A 86 8.48 -14.17 6.83
C GLU A 86 9.83 -13.85 7.52
N TRP A 87 10.63 -14.91 7.72
CA TRP A 87 11.91 -14.84 8.40
C TRP A 87 12.97 -15.55 7.56
N LYS A 88 14.20 -15.05 7.64
CA LYS A 88 15.37 -15.69 7.05
C LYS A 88 16.57 -15.47 7.95
N ASP A 89 17.19 -16.55 8.41
CA ASP A 89 18.40 -16.51 9.25
C ASP A 89 18.26 -15.56 10.48
N HIS A 90 17.14 -15.64 11.19
CA HIS A 90 16.75 -14.77 12.32
C HIS A 90 16.36 -13.33 11.99
N LYS A 91 16.28 -12.95 10.71
CA LYS A 91 15.90 -11.61 10.31
C LYS A 91 14.51 -11.58 9.70
N PHE A 92 13.80 -10.46 9.84
CA PHE A 92 12.60 -10.18 9.07
C PHE A 92 12.95 -10.20 7.58
N HIS A 93 12.14 -10.89 6.79
CA HIS A 93 12.32 -11.05 5.36
C HIS A 93 10.96 -11.15 4.68
N GLY A 94 10.90 -11.06 3.34
CA GLY A 94 9.66 -11.29 2.59
C GLY A 94 8.53 -10.35 3.01
N GLN A 95 7.29 -10.83 3.05
CA GLN A 95 6.15 -10.05 3.53
C GLN A 95 6.03 -10.12 5.06
N GLY A 96 5.75 -8.99 5.70
CA GLY A 96 5.51 -8.97 7.14
C GLY A 96 4.94 -7.68 7.66
N THR A 97 4.38 -7.76 8.86
CA THR A 97 3.79 -6.65 9.58
C THR A 97 4.49 -6.46 10.93
N LEU A 98 4.94 -5.24 11.19
CA LEU A 98 5.46 -4.80 12.48
C LEU A 98 4.47 -3.82 13.11
N ILE A 99 3.94 -4.18 14.28
CA ILE A 99 3.10 -3.32 15.12
C ILE A 99 3.96 -2.88 16.30
N ASN A 100 4.19 -1.58 16.46
CA ASN A 100 4.91 -1.02 17.58
C ASN A 100 4.00 -0.86 18.80
N LYS A 101 4.62 -0.72 19.99
CA LYS A 101 3.90 -0.52 21.25
C LYS A 101 2.96 0.68 21.23
N ASP A 102 3.35 1.73 20.52
CA ASP A 102 2.56 2.95 20.42
C ASP A 102 1.31 2.75 19.57
N GLY A 103 1.25 1.73 18.71
CA GLY A 103 0.17 1.48 17.74
C GLY A 103 0.56 1.81 16.30
N SER A 104 1.74 2.41 16.07
CA SER A 104 2.26 2.58 14.71
C SER A 104 2.54 1.22 14.09
N CYS A 105 2.31 1.11 12.79
CA CYS A 105 2.34 -0.15 12.07
C CYS A 105 3.06 0.03 10.74
N TYR A 106 3.89 -0.94 10.37
CA TYR A 106 4.37 -1.11 9.01
C TYR A 106 3.92 -2.48 8.49
N GLU A 107 3.37 -2.50 7.29
CA GLU A 107 3.02 -3.71 6.54
C GLU A 107 3.68 -3.63 5.15
N GLY A 108 4.51 -4.60 4.81
CA GLY A 108 5.18 -4.58 3.52
C GLY A 108 6.32 -5.57 3.39
N GLU A 109 7.20 -5.28 2.42
CA GLU A 109 8.37 -6.07 2.10
C GLU A 109 9.54 -5.79 3.05
N TRP A 110 10.23 -6.86 3.45
CA TRP A 110 11.39 -6.83 4.34
C TRP A 110 12.58 -7.53 3.70
N VAL A 111 13.77 -6.98 3.88
CA VAL A 111 15.05 -7.62 3.56
C VAL A 111 16.02 -7.38 4.71
N ASP A 112 16.37 -8.45 5.41
CA ASP A 112 17.38 -8.44 6.47
C ASP A 112 17.09 -7.38 7.55
N ASP A 113 15.89 -7.44 8.14
CA ASP A 113 15.37 -6.50 9.16
C ASP A 113 15.11 -5.08 8.66
N LYS A 114 15.21 -4.83 7.36
CA LYS A 114 14.95 -3.52 6.75
C LYS A 114 13.68 -3.53 5.91
N GLN A 115 12.90 -2.47 6.01
CA GLN A 115 11.82 -2.17 5.07
C GLN A 115 12.43 -1.97 3.68
N GLU A 116 11.86 -2.66 2.70
CA GLU A 116 12.28 -2.68 1.31
C GLU A 116 11.02 -2.71 0.42
N GLY A 117 11.15 -2.57 -0.91
CA GLY A 117 10.04 -2.80 -1.83
C GLY A 117 8.83 -1.91 -1.56
N LYS A 118 7.61 -2.45 -1.64
CA LYS A 118 6.37 -1.74 -1.32
C LYS A 118 5.98 -1.95 0.14
N GLY A 119 5.50 -0.88 0.77
CA GLY A 119 4.95 -0.97 2.11
C GLY A 119 3.97 0.15 2.45
N VAL A 120 3.20 -0.09 3.49
CA VAL A 120 2.25 0.83 4.12
C VAL A 120 2.70 1.06 5.55
N GLU A 121 2.90 2.32 5.91
CA GLU A 121 3.20 2.73 7.28
C GLU A 121 2.08 3.63 7.79
N THR A 122 1.56 3.33 8.98
CA THR A 122 0.52 4.12 9.65
C THR A 122 1.00 4.52 11.03
N TRP A 123 0.76 5.77 11.42
CA TRP A 123 1.13 6.30 12.73
C TRP A 123 -0.11 6.65 13.55
N ASN A 124 0.08 6.77 14.86
CA ASN A 124 -1.02 7.01 15.81
C ASN A 124 -1.67 8.40 15.68
N ASP A 125 -0.95 9.36 15.12
CA ASP A 125 -1.49 10.67 14.78
C ASP A 125 -2.45 10.63 13.56
N GLY A 126 -2.62 9.45 12.96
CA GLY A 126 -3.43 9.24 11.76
C GLY A 126 -2.69 9.54 10.46
N SER A 127 -1.40 9.87 10.51
CA SER A 127 -0.55 9.92 9.33
C SER A 127 -0.47 8.53 8.68
N LYS A 128 -0.31 8.50 7.35
CA LYS A 128 -0.16 7.27 6.57
C LYS A 128 0.78 7.50 5.40
N TYR A 129 1.70 6.57 5.17
CA TYR A 129 2.51 6.49 3.96
C TYR A 129 2.23 5.18 3.26
N GLU A 130 2.09 5.22 1.95
CA GLU A 130 1.96 4.04 1.08
C GLU A 130 2.87 4.25 -0.13
N GLY A 131 3.91 3.42 -0.26
CA GLY A 131 4.90 3.65 -1.31
C GLY A 131 6.11 2.72 -1.24
N GLN A 132 7.17 3.17 -1.87
CA GLN A 132 8.42 2.42 -2.03
C GLN A 132 9.41 2.72 -0.91
N TYR A 133 10.02 1.65 -0.39
CA TYR A 133 11.07 1.66 0.62
C TYR A 133 12.35 1.07 0.06
N LYS A 134 13.47 1.58 0.54
CA LYS A 134 14.80 1.02 0.30
C LYS A 134 15.64 1.25 1.54
N ASN A 135 16.14 0.18 2.14
CA ASN A 135 16.94 0.26 3.38
C ASN A 135 16.31 1.14 4.48
N ASN A 136 15.03 0.93 4.83
CA ASN A 136 14.27 1.73 5.81
C ASN A 136 13.98 3.19 5.43
N MET A 137 14.28 3.61 4.20
CA MET A 137 13.99 4.96 3.73
C MET A 137 12.93 4.93 2.65
N LYS A 138 12.02 5.90 2.68
CA LYS A 138 11.09 6.16 1.58
C LYS A 138 11.89 6.62 0.37
N GLU A 139 11.88 5.82 -0.70
CA GLU A 139 12.65 6.05 -1.92
C GLU A 139 11.85 5.55 -3.13
N GLY A 140 11.63 6.42 -4.12
CA GLY A 140 10.79 6.14 -5.27
C GLY A 140 9.37 6.69 -5.11
N LYS A 141 8.36 6.04 -5.69
CA LYS A 141 6.97 6.56 -5.71
C LYS A 141 6.23 6.25 -4.41
N GLY A 142 5.49 7.23 -3.89
CA GLY A 142 4.62 7.03 -2.74
C GLY A 142 3.56 8.13 -2.56
N VAL A 143 2.61 7.83 -1.68
CA VAL A 143 1.58 8.75 -1.19
C VAL A 143 1.75 8.90 0.31
N TYR A 144 1.88 10.14 0.79
CA TYR A 144 1.90 10.48 2.21
C TYR A 144 0.65 11.30 2.52
N ILE A 145 -0.10 10.90 3.54
CA ILE A 145 -1.20 11.67 4.14
C ILE A 145 -0.75 12.01 5.56
N TRP A 146 -0.64 13.30 5.87
CA TRP A 146 -0.27 13.76 7.21
C TRP A 146 -1.50 13.82 8.13
N ALA A 147 -1.25 13.89 9.44
CA ALA A 147 -2.28 14.03 10.46
C ALA A 147 -3.22 15.23 10.22
N ASP A 148 -2.68 16.35 9.71
CA ASP A 148 -3.43 17.56 9.36
C ASP A 148 -4.29 17.43 8.08
N LYS A 149 -4.31 16.24 7.47
CA LYS A 149 -4.99 15.91 6.20
C LYS A 149 -4.36 16.52 4.96
N SER A 150 -3.18 17.15 5.07
CA SER A 150 -2.39 17.42 3.88
C SER A 150 -1.95 16.10 3.25
N GLN A 151 -1.75 16.13 1.93
CA GLN A 151 -1.42 14.95 1.16
C GLN A 151 -0.35 15.26 0.13
N TYR A 152 0.59 14.32 -0.06
CA TYR A 152 1.57 14.33 -1.13
C TYR A 152 1.51 13.03 -1.93
N ASP A 153 1.46 13.14 -3.25
CA ASP A 153 1.61 12.03 -4.19
C ASP A 153 2.76 12.37 -5.16
N GLY A 154 3.89 11.68 -5.02
CA GLY A 154 5.10 12.04 -5.77
C GLY A 154 6.26 11.09 -5.55
N ASN A 155 7.48 11.54 -5.91
CA ASN A 155 8.68 10.77 -5.54
C ASN A 155 9.23 11.19 -4.19
N PHE A 156 9.94 10.23 -3.60
CA PHE A 156 10.72 10.36 -2.39
C PHE A 156 12.16 9.95 -2.66
N LEU A 157 13.10 10.55 -1.94
CA LEU A 157 14.49 10.14 -1.89
C LEU A 157 15.00 10.34 -0.47
N ASN A 158 15.52 9.28 0.17
CA ASN A 158 16.02 9.34 1.55
C ASN A 158 15.02 9.99 2.53
N ASN A 159 13.74 9.63 2.44
CA ASN A 159 12.63 10.22 3.21
C ASN A 159 12.20 11.65 2.85
N ASN A 160 12.89 12.34 1.92
CA ASN A 160 12.51 13.68 1.47
C ASN A 160 11.58 13.63 0.25
N LEU A 161 10.69 14.62 0.10
CA LEU A 161 9.95 14.87 -1.13
C LEU A 161 10.93 15.31 -2.22
N GLU A 162 10.92 14.61 -3.37
CA GLU A 162 11.92 14.78 -4.42
C GLU A 162 11.31 14.64 -5.83
N GLY A 163 11.87 15.36 -6.81
CA GLY A 163 11.44 15.29 -8.20
C GLY A 163 9.98 15.71 -8.39
N GLN A 164 9.21 14.97 -9.19
CA GLN A 164 7.82 15.33 -9.51
C GLN A 164 6.83 14.86 -8.43
N GLY A 165 5.99 15.77 -7.95
CA GLY A 165 4.94 15.47 -6.99
C GLY A 165 3.78 16.47 -6.95
N VAL A 166 2.69 16.04 -6.34
CA VAL A 166 1.48 16.83 -6.08
C VAL A 166 1.28 16.92 -4.59
N TYR A 167 1.28 18.14 -4.04
CA TYR A 167 0.93 18.41 -2.66
C TYR A 167 -0.42 19.10 -2.59
N ILE A 168 -1.30 18.63 -1.72
CA ILE A 168 -2.61 19.21 -1.43
C ILE A 168 -2.59 19.64 0.04
N TRP A 169 -2.79 20.93 0.28
CA TRP A 169 -2.91 21.46 1.64
C TRP A 169 -4.31 21.19 2.21
N PRO A 170 -4.47 21.22 3.54
CA PRO A 170 -5.77 20.96 4.17
C PRO A 170 -6.86 21.96 3.75
N ASP A 171 -6.45 23.18 3.38
CA ASP A 171 -7.32 24.25 2.88
C ASP A 171 -7.65 24.14 1.38
N GLY A 172 -7.27 23.03 0.73
CA GLY A 172 -7.56 22.78 -0.67
C GLY A 172 -6.63 23.48 -1.66
N ARG A 173 -5.65 24.29 -1.21
CA ARG A 173 -4.56 24.74 -2.08
C ARG A 173 -3.85 23.51 -2.64
N LYS A 174 -3.26 23.65 -3.83
CA LYS A 174 -2.55 22.56 -4.50
C LYS A 174 -1.28 23.05 -5.17
N TYR A 175 -0.21 22.28 -5.03
CA TYR A 175 1.00 22.45 -5.82
C TYR A 175 1.28 21.18 -6.59
N GLN A 176 1.60 21.33 -7.87
CA GLN A 176 1.96 20.24 -8.76
C GLN A 176 3.22 20.66 -9.52
N GLY A 177 4.35 20.01 -9.22
CA GLY A 177 5.64 20.53 -9.65
C GLY A 177 6.82 19.67 -9.27
N GLU A 178 7.99 20.26 -9.48
CA GLU A 178 9.28 19.77 -9.04
C GLU A 178 9.51 20.07 -7.53
N TRP A 179 10.17 19.13 -6.85
CA TRP A 179 10.50 19.13 -5.44
C TRP A 179 11.98 18.79 -5.29
N LEU A 180 12.64 19.42 -4.33
CA LEU A 180 14.01 19.14 -3.94
C LEU A 180 14.11 19.33 -2.43
N ASP A 181 14.54 18.31 -1.71
CA ASP A 181 14.73 18.35 -0.26
C ASP A 181 13.53 18.94 0.50
N ASN A 182 12.32 18.41 0.23
CA ASN A 182 11.05 18.85 0.83
C ASN A 182 10.58 20.26 0.45
N GLN A 183 11.22 20.92 -0.52
CA GLN A 183 10.85 22.27 -0.95
C GLN A 183 10.40 22.29 -2.41
N MET A 184 9.40 23.13 -2.72
CA MET A 184 9.04 23.43 -4.11
C MET A 184 10.28 24.05 -4.80
N ASN A 185 10.73 23.42 -5.87
CA ASN A 185 11.94 23.82 -6.61
C ASN A 185 11.72 23.54 -8.09
N GLY A 186 12.41 24.21 -9.02
CA GLY A 186 12.18 23.98 -10.46
C GLY A 186 10.82 24.51 -10.93
N LYS A 187 10.13 23.84 -11.85
CA LYS A 187 8.85 24.32 -12.41
C LYS A 187 7.66 23.68 -11.71
N GLY A 188 6.59 24.46 -11.55
CA GLY A 188 5.33 23.93 -11.02
C GLY A 188 4.14 24.85 -11.20
N ILE A 189 2.98 24.31 -10.87
CA ILE A 189 1.69 24.98 -10.84
C ILE A 189 1.24 25.03 -9.39
N TYR A 190 0.98 26.23 -8.89
CA TYR A 190 0.33 26.44 -7.61
C TYR A 190 -1.08 26.96 -7.87
N THR A 191 -2.08 26.29 -7.32
CA THR A 191 -3.50 26.66 -7.44
C THR A 191 -4.04 27.01 -6.06
N TRP A 192 -4.64 28.19 -5.95
CA TRP A 192 -5.35 28.64 -4.76
C TRP A 192 -6.81 28.21 -4.81
N ILE A 193 -7.46 28.15 -3.63
CA ILE A 193 -8.86 27.77 -3.51
C ILE A 193 -9.81 28.71 -4.27
N ASP A 194 -9.44 29.98 -4.39
CA ASP A 194 -10.22 30.99 -5.11
C ASP A 194 -10.07 30.92 -6.63
N GLY A 195 -9.31 29.93 -7.14
CA GLY A 195 -9.09 29.72 -8.57
C GLY A 195 -7.91 30.49 -9.14
N LYS A 196 -7.22 31.34 -8.36
CA LYS A 196 -5.94 31.91 -8.79
C LYS A 196 -4.96 30.78 -9.05
N ARG A 197 -4.05 30.99 -9.99
CA ARG A 197 -2.94 30.06 -10.22
C ARG A 197 -1.66 30.75 -10.61
N TYR A 198 -0.54 30.15 -10.22
CA TYR A 198 0.80 30.54 -10.62
C TYR A 198 1.46 29.37 -11.31
N ILE A 199 1.93 29.59 -12.53
CA ILE A 199 2.63 28.62 -13.36
C ILE A 199 4.01 29.18 -13.63
N GLY A 200 5.04 28.63 -13.01
CA GLY A 200 6.35 29.25 -13.09
C GLY A 200 7.43 28.50 -12.36
N GLN A 201 8.55 29.19 -12.14
CA GLN A 201 9.70 28.64 -11.46
C GLN A 201 9.65 28.91 -9.95
N TYR A 202 10.18 27.97 -9.19
CA TYR A 202 10.32 27.99 -7.75
C TYR A 202 11.78 27.74 -7.39
N LYS A 203 12.25 28.44 -6.36
CA LYS A 203 13.53 28.21 -5.73
C LYS A 203 13.30 28.25 -4.22
N ASN A 204 13.62 27.16 -3.55
CA ASN A 204 13.49 27.03 -2.10
C ASN A 204 12.10 27.42 -1.55
N GLY A 205 11.04 26.95 -2.21
CA GLY A 205 9.67 27.25 -1.84
C GLY A 205 9.13 28.60 -2.34
N ILE A 206 9.95 29.42 -2.99
CA ILE A 206 9.61 30.80 -3.34
C ILE A 206 9.52 30.97 -4.87
N LYS A 207 8.49 31.68 -5.35
CA LYS A 207 8.33 32.04 -6.76
C LYS A 207 9.55 32.83 -7.24
N SER A 208 10.15 32.40 -8.35
CA SER A 208 11.38 32.99 -8.90
C SER A 208 11.41 32.86 -10.42
N GLY A 209 12.36 33.54 -11.08
CA GLY A 209 12.57 33.42 -12.53
C GLY A 209 11.36 33.90 -13.32
N GLN A 210 11.00 33.18 -14.39
CA GLN A 210 9.84 33.50 -15.22
C GLN A 210 8.60 32.75 -14.74
N GLY A 211 7.43 33.39 -14.80
CA GLY A 211 6.15 32.75 -14.50
C GLY A 211 4.92 33.55 -14.93
N ILE A 212 3.79 32.86 -14.95
CA ILE A 212 2.46 33.36 -15.24
C ILE A 212 1.64 33.32 -13.95
N PHE A 213 1.06 34.44 -13.56
CA PHE A 213 0.04 34.48 -12.49
C PHE A 213 -1.30 34.81 -13.13
N GLU A 214 -2.29 33.96 -12.93
CA GLU A 214 -3.63 34.12 -13.50
C GLU A 214 -4.65 34.23 -12.39
N TRP A 215 -5.59 35.16 -12.59
CA TRP A 215 -6.74 35.34 -11.72
C TRP A 215 -7.98 34.71 -12.36
N PRO A 216 -9.02 34.41 -11.54
CA PRO A 216 -10.25 33.77 -12.02
C PRO A 216 -11.01 34.56 -13.08
N ASP A 217 -10.86 35.89 -13.10
CA ASP A 217 -11.49 36.79 -14.06
C ASP A 217 -10.78 36.81 -15.44
N GLY A 218 -9.76 35.97 -15.62
CA GLY A 218 -8.95 35.91 -16.84
C GLY A 218 -7.86 36.97 -16.92
N THR A 219 -7.76 37.89 -15.96
CA THR A 219 -6.57 38.74 -15.86
C THR A 219 -5.34 37.87 -15.62
N LYS A 220 -4.20 38.27 -16.17
CA LYS A 220 -2.94 37.56 -15.95
C LYS A 220 -1.72 38.46 -16.04
N TYR A 221 -0.68 38.09 -15.31
CA TYR A 221 0.64 38.70 -15.35
C TYR A 221 1.64 37.67 -15.85
N ILE A 222 2.46 38.05 -16.82
CA ILE A 222 3.49 37.21 -17.42
C ILE A 222 4.81 37.96 -17.34
N GLY A 223 5.77 37.42 -16.60
CA GLY A 223 7.07 38.07 -16.50
C GLY A 223 7.95 37.48 -15.41
N GLU A 224 8.88 38.31 -14.95
CA GLU A 224 9.88 37.94 -13.97
C GLU A 224 9.36 37.97 -12.54
N TRP A 225 9.91 37.10 -11.71
CA TRP A 225 9.63 36.90 -10.30
C TRP A 225 10.92 36.83 -9.53
N LYS A 226 10.96 37.54 -8.41
CA LYS A 226 12.08 37.54 -7.48
C LYS A 226 11.54 37.62 -6.05
N ASP A 227 12.05 36.76 -5.18
CA ASP A 227 11.68 36.70 -3.76
C ASP A 227 10.15 36.66 -3.54
N GLY A 228 9.46 35.90 -4.41
CA GLY A 228 8.02 35.68 -4.30
C GLY A 228 7.15 36.77 -4.95
N LYS A 229 7.75 37.82 -5.52
CA LYS A 229 7.06 39.01 -6.03
C LYS A 229 7.36 39.27 -7.50
N GLN A 230 6.43 39.95 -8.19
CA GLN A 230 6.67 40.42 -9.56
C GLN A 230 7.91 41.32 -9.59
N HIS A 231 8.75 41.12 -10.60
CA HIS A 231 10.00 41.84 -10.79
C HIS A 231 10.27 42.03 -12.28
N GLY A 232 11.30 42.81 -12.63
CA GLY A 232 11.80 42.94 -13.99
C GLY A 232 10.73 43.39 -15.00
N LYS A 233 10.85 42.92 -16.24
CA LYS A 233 9.87 43.23 -17.30
C LYS A 233 8.73 42.21 -17.29
N GLY A 234 7.52 42.68 -17.59
CA GLY A 234 6.35 41.81 -17.68
C GLY A 234 5.21 42.37 -18.53
N VAL A 235 4.21 41.54 -18.78
CA VAL A 235 2.97 41.88 -19.48
C VAL A 235 1.80 41.58 -18.58
N PHE A 236 0.93 42.57 -18.43
CA PHE A 236 -0.34 42.45 -17.74
C PHE A 236 -1.48 42.40 -18.76
N TYR A 237 -2.32 41.38 -18.67
CA TYR A 237 -3.55 41.22 -19.45
C TYR A 237 -4.73 41.58 -18.56
N THR A 238 -5.59 42.47 -19.05
CA THR A 238 -6.86 42.78 -18.39
C THR A 238 -7.88 41.67 -18.67
N PHE A 239 -9.01 41.68 -17.96
CA PHE A 239 -10.11 40.73 -18.18
C PHE A 239 -10.69 40.79 -19.61
N ASN A 240 -10.54 41.95 -20.28
CA ASN A 240 -10.92 42.15 -21.69
C ASN A 240 -9.83 41.73 -22.69
N GLY A 241 -8.75 41.09 -22.23
CA GLY A 241 -7.64 40.65 -23.08
C GLY A 241 -6.69 41.77 -23.52
N GLN A 242 -6.85 43.01 -23.04
CA GLN A 242 -5.91 44.09 -23.38
C GLN A 242 -4.57 43.85 -22.67
N LYS A 243 -3.47 43.88 -23.43
CA LYS A 243 -2.11 43.70 -22.90
C LYS A 243 -1.41 45.03 -22.64
N LYS A 244 -0.70 45.14 -21.51
CA LYS A 244 0.15 46.28 -21.15
C LYS A 244 1.52 45.80 -20.67
N LYS A 245 2.59 46.27 -21.33
CA LYS A 245 3.99 45.99 -20.96
C LYS A 245 4.44 46.97 -19.87
N GLY A 246 5.14 46.48 -18.85
CA GLY A 246 5.65 47.32 -17.76
C GLY A 246 6.93 46.80 -17.12
N GLU A 247 7.43 47.56 -16.15
CA GLU A 247 8.52 47.16 -15.25
C GLU A 247 8.00 47.08 -13.81
N TRP A 248 8.39 46.03 -13.10
CA TRP A 248 8.01 45.76 -11.71
C TRP A 248 9.23 45.67 -10.82
N LYS A 249 9.07 46.16 -9.58
CA LYS A 249 10.05 46.00 -8.52
C LYS A 249 9.34 45.67 -7.22
N ASN A 250 9.75 44.58 -6.58
CA ASN A 250 9.21 44.11 -5.29
C ASN A 250 7.67 44.02 -5.27
N GLY A 251 7.07 43.56 -6.37
CA GLY A 251 5.61 43.38 -6.51
C GLY A 251 4.86 44.65 -6.90
N GLN A 252 5.53 45.79 -7.01
CA GLN A 252 4.94 47.06 -7.42
C GLN A 252 5.31 47.39 -8.86
N LYS A 253 4.33 47.84 -9.64
CA LYS A 253 4.57 48.33 -11.00
C LYS A 253 5.22 49.71 -10.93
N GLU A 254 6.45 49.83 -11.42
CA GLU A 254 7.19 51.10 -11.47
C GLU A 254 6.71 51.96 -12.65
N ARG A 255 6.67 51.42 -13.86
CA ARG A 255 6.23 52.16 -15.06
C ARG A 255 5.63 51.26 -16.14
N TRP A 256 4.82 51.87 -17.02
CA TRP A 256 4.37 51.25 -18.26
C TRP A 256 5.39 51.53 -19.38
N ILE A 257 5.64 50.53 -20.22
CA ILE A 257 6.48 50.65 -21.41
C ILE A 257 5.57 50.96 -22.59
N ILE A 258 5.70 52.16 -23.15
CA ILE A 258 4.81 52.68 -24.20
C ILE A 258 5.41 52.45 -25.60
N PHE A 259 6.75 52.48 -25.71
CA PHE A 259 7.46 52.41 -26.99
C PHE A 259 8.72 51.56 -26.85
N GLU A 260 8.62 50.27 -27.18
CA GLU A 260 9.77 49.39 -27.42
C GLU A 260 9.36 48.41 -28.54
N ASP A 261 10.05 48.49 -29.70
CA ASP A 261 10.06 47.46 -30.73
C ASP A 261 10.81 46.24 -30.20
N ILE A 262 10.18 45.53 -29.27
CA ILE A 262 10.66 44.24 -28.80
C ILE A 262 9.77 43.19 -29.43
N ASN A 263 10.41 42.40 -30.29
CA ASN A 263 9.93 41.17 -30.88
C ASN A 263 8.97 40.44 -29.90
N ASP A 264 7.67 40.47 -30.17
CA ASP A 264 6.61 39.88 -29.32
C ASP A 264 6.84 38.36 -29.06
N ASN A 265 7.75 37.77 -29.85
CA ASN A 265 8.24 36.40 -29.76
C ASN A 265 8.75 36.00 -28.36
N PHE A 266 9.39 36.88 -27.56
CA PHE A 266 9.87 36.46 -26.22
C PHE A 266 8.74 36.11 -25.26
N GLN A 267 7.65 36.89 -25.25
CA GLN A 267 6.49 36.60 -24.39
C GLN A 267 5.70 35.40 -24.91
N GLU A 268 5.51 35.31 -26.22
CA GLU A 268 4.91 34.13 -26.84
C GLU A 268 5.71 32.86 -26.54
N GLN A 269 7.05 32.94 -26.47
CA GLN A 269 7.90 31.83 -26.04
C GLN A 269 7.67 31.44 -24.57
N ILE A 270 7.51 32.41 -23.67
CA ILE A 270 7.19 32.15 -22.26
C ILE A 270 5.82 31.50 -22.15
N GLU A 271 4.81 32.07 -22.81
CA GLU A 271 3.45 31.53 -22.84
C GLU A 271 3.44 30.11 -23.40
N GLN A 272 4.06 29.89 -24.56
CA GLN A 272 4.13 28.56 -25.18
C GLN A 272 4.84 27.55 -24.27
N LYS A 273 5.94 27.95 -23.63
CA LYS A 273 6.70 27.11 -22.70
C LYS A 273 5.84 26.68 -21.51
N PHE A 274 5.09 27.61 -20.91
CA PHE A 274 4.23 27.32 -19.75
C PHE A 274 2.88 26.70 -20.13
N TYR A 275 2.36 26.98 -21.32
CA TYR A 275 1.22 26.27 -21.90
C TYR A 275 1.54 24.78 -22.05
N ASN A 276 2.73 24.44 -22.55
CA ASN A 276 3.17 23.05 -22.64
C ASN A 276 3.22 22.38 -21.25
N ILE A 277 3.66 23.10 -20.22
CA ILE A 277 3.66 22.62 -18.83
C ILE A 277 2.23 22.37 -18.33
N LEU A 278 1.33 23.33 -18.53
CA LEU A 278 -0.09 23.19 -18.21
C LEU A 278 -0.71 21.96 -18.89
N VAL A 279 -0.51 21.82 -20.20
CA VAL A 279 -1.01 20.70 -20.99
C VAL A 279 -0.46 19.37 -20.48
N GLN A 280 0.84 19.28 -20.21
CA GLN A 280 1.46 18.08 -19.65
C GLN A 280 0.85 17.68 -18.30
N TYR A 281 0.65 18.65 -17.39
CA TYR A 281 0.05 18.38 -16.10
C TYR A 281 -1.44 18.03 -16.20
N GLN A 282 -2.18 18.67 -17.09
CA GLN A 282 -3.60 18.38 -17.34
C GLN A 282 -3.78 16.99 -17.95
N GLN A 283 -2.95 16.60 -18.93
CA GLN A 283 -2.95 15.25 -19.51
C GLN A 283 -2.64 14.19 -18.44
N LYS A 284 -1.62 14.41 -17.60
CA LYS A 284 -1.30 13.52 -16.48
C LYS A 284 -2.47 13.39 -15.51
N TYR A 285 -3.10 14.52 -15.16
CA TYR A 285 -4.24 14.54 -14.24
C TYR A 285 -5.44 13.74 -14.79
N VAL A 286 -5.82 13.97 -16.05
CA VAL A 286 -6.90 13.21 -16.72
C VAL A 286 -6.58 11.72 -16.75
N LYS A 287 -5.34 11.34 -17.09
CA LYS A 287 -4.90 9.94 -17.08
C LYS A 287 -5.00 9.31 -15.68
N CYS A 288 -4.60 10.02 -14.63
CA CYS A 288 -4.72 9.56 -13.25
C CYS A 288 -6.19 9.34 -12.85
N GLN A 289 -7.09 10.27 -13.20
CA GLN A 289 -8.53 10.11 -12.95
C GLN A 289 -9.12 8.91 -13.67
N GLN A 290 -8.75 8.68 -14.93
CA GLN A 290 -9.17 7.51 -15.71
C GLN A 290 -8.72 6.20 -15.05
N LEU A 291 -7.46 6.12 -14.60
CA LEU A 291 -6.94 4.94 -13.90
C LEU A 291 -7.66 4.70 -12.56
N GLN A 292 -7.97 5.75 -11.81
CA GLN A 292 -8.73 5.64 -10.56
C GLN A 292 -10.16 5.15 -10.83
N GLN A 293 -10.82 5.68 -11.85
CA GLN A 293 -12.15 5.22 -12.27
C GLN A 293 -12.12 3.76 -12.70
N GLN A 294 -11.09 3.35 -13.45
CA GLN A 294 -10.91 1.96 -13.85
C GLN A 294 -10.74 1.03 -12.63
N LYS A 295 -9.94 1.44 -11.64
CA LYS A 295 -9.80 0.69 -10.38
C LYS A 295 -11.13 0.54 -9.64
N ILE A 296 -11.90 1.61 -9.53
CA ILE A 296 -13.23 1.59 -8.91
C ILE A 296 -14.16 0.63 -9.65
N ASN A 297 -14.20 0.71 -10.98
CA ASN A 297 -15.03 -0.18 -11.79
C ASN A 297 -14.64 -1.65 -11.61
N ASN A 298 -13.33 -1.94 -11.56
CA ASN A 298 -12.82 -3.30 -11.31
C ASN A 298 -13.19 -3.80 -9.91
N MET A 299 -13.10 -2.95 -8.88
CA MET A 299 -13.52 -3.29 -7.51
C MET A 299 -15.02 -3.58 -7.45
N LEU A 300 -15.85 -2.75 -8.08
CA LEU A 300 -17.29 -2.97 -8.16
C LEU A 300 -17.61 -4.29 -8.86
N GLN A 301 -16.91 -4.61 -9.95
CA GLN A 301 -17.08 -5.88 -10.67
C GLN A 301 -16.69 -7.08 -9.80
N GLN A 302 -15.58 -7.01 -9.07
CA GLN A 302 -15.16 -8.08 -8.15
C GLN A 302 -16.17 -8.27 -7.01
N THR A 303 -16.70 -7.18 -6.46
CA THR A 303 -17.74 -7.24 -5.42
C THR A 303 -19.01 -7.90 -5.95
N GLN A 304 -19.45 -7.56 -7.16
CA GLN A 304 -20.61 -8.20 -7.80
C GLN A 304 -20.37 -9.71 -7.99
N ILE A 305 -19.21 -10.10 -8.50
CA ILE A 305 -18.84 -11.52 -8.67
C ILE A 305 -18.90 -12.26 -7.33
N LYS A 306 -18.41 -11.66 -6.23
CA LYS A 306 -18.48 -12.28 -4.90
C LYS A 306 -19.92 -12.44 -4.41
N GLN A 307 -20.77 -11.43 -4.62
CA GLN A 307 -22.19 -11.50 -4.26
C GLN A 307 -22.92 -12.58 -5.06
N ASP A 308 -22.66 -12.68 -6.36
CA ASP A 308 -23.26 -13.72 -7.21
C ASP A 308 -22.82 -15.11 -6.75
N GLN A 309 -21.54 -15.30 -6.39
CA GLN A 309 -21.03 -16.56 -5.83
C GLN A 309 -21.63 -16.92 -4.46
N GLU A 310 -21.93 -15.93 -3.61
CA GLU A 310 -22.61 -16.16 -2.34
C GLU A 310 -24.07 -16.54 -2.54
N ASN A 311 -24.78 -15.86 -3.43
CA ASN A 311 -26.16 -16.19 -3.81
C ASN A 311 -26.25 -17.61 -4.41
N ASP A 312 -25.29 -18.00 -5.24
CA ASP A 312 -25.22 -19.36 -5.80
C ASP A 312 -24.97 -20.42 -4.71
N LYS A 313 -24.13 -20.12 -3.71
CA LYS A 313 -23.92 -21.01 -2.56
C LYS A 313 -25.19 -21.17 -1.74
N GLU A 314 -25.89 -20.07 -1.46
CA GLU A 314 -27.15 -20.07 -0.71
C GLU A 314 -28.24 -20.86 -1.44
N ASN A 315 -28.41 -20.62 -2.75
CA ASN A 315 -29.36 -21.36 -3.60
C ASN A 315 -29.08 -22.87 -3.65
N ASN A 316 -27.80 -23.25 -3.71
CA ASN A 316 -27.40 -24.66 -3.65
C ASN A 316 -27.70 -25.29 -2.29
N GLN A 317 -27.53 -24.55 -1.20
CA GLN A 317 -27.84 -25.00 0.16
C GLN A 317 -29.36 -25.17 0.35
N ILE A 318 -30.17 -24.23 -0.14
CA ILE A 318 -31.65 -24.33 -0.17
C ILE A 318 -32.09 -25.55 -0.99
N THR A 319 -31.48 -25.79 -2.14
CA THR A 319 -31.79 -26.95 -3.00
C THR A 319 -31.52 -28.27 -2.27
N LYS A 320 -30.37 -28.38 -1.58
CA LYS A 320 -30.06 -29.55 -0.74
C LYS A 320 -31.08 -29.73 0.39
N LEU A 321 -31.49 -28.65 1.07
CA LEU A 321 -32.49 -28.71 2.14
C LEU A 321 -33.86 -29.20 1.63
N LYS A 322 -34.29 -28.74 0.45
CA LYS A 322 -35.53 -29.23 -0.20
C LYS A 322 -35.45 -30.71 -0.56
N GLN A 323 -34.29 -31.19 -1.03
CA GLN A 323 -34.08 -32.62 -1.30
C GLN A 323 -34.16 -33.45 -0.01
N TYR A 324 -33.56 -33.00 1.09
CA TYR A 324 -33.67 -33.66 2.40
C TYR A 324 -35.13 -33.70 2.91
N GLN A 325 -35.88 -32.61 2.78
CA GLN A 325 -37.30 -32.59 3.15
C GLN A 325 -38.14 -33.57 2.33
N ASN A 326 -37.90 -33.67 1.02
CA ASN A 326 -38.59 -34.63 0.15
C ASN A 326 -38.27 -36.09 0.53
N LEU A 327 -37.01 -36.39 0.88
CA LEU A 327 -36.61 -37.73 1.36
C LEU A 327 -37.29 -38.07 2.70
N GLN A 328 -37.37 -37.13 3.64
CA GLN A 328 -38.09 -37.32 4.90
C GLN A 328 -39.59 -37.55 4.69
N ASN A 329 -40.23 -36.79 3.78
CA ASN A 329 -41.64 -36.96 3.47
C ASN A 329 -41.94 -38.34 2.86
N ASN A 330 -41.06 -38.84 1.98
CA ASN A 330 -41.19 -40.18 1.40
C ASN A 330 -41.01 -41.29 2.44
N LEU A 331 -40.04 -41.17 3.35
CA LEU A 331 -39.86 -42.11 4.47
C LEU A 331 -41.04 -42.12 5.43
N THR A 332 -41.70 -40.97 5.63
CA THR A 332 -42.89 -40.86 6.48
C THR A 332 -44.12 -41.48 5.80
N TYR A 333 -44.20 -41.42 4.46
CA TYR A 333 -45.25 -42.08 3.67
C TYR A 333 -45.10 -43.61 3.73
N ASP A 334 -43.89 -44.14 3.55
CA ASP A 334 -43.60 -45.57 3.67
C ASP A 334 -43.80 -46.09 5.11
N GLY A 335 -43.43 -45.31 6.12
CA GLY A 335 -43.69 -45.64 7.53
C GLY A 335 -45.20 -45.75 7.86
N LYS A 336 -46.04 -44.91 7.24
CA LYS A 336 -47.50 -44.98 7.37
C LYS A 336 -48.11 -46.16 6.62
N GLN A 337 -47.58 -46.52 5.46
CA GLN A 337 -47.96 -47.72 4.70
C GLN A 337 -47.64 -49.02 5.48
N ILE A 338 -46.49 -49.07 6.15
CA ILE A 338 -46.08 -50.21 6.99
C ILE A 338 -46.96 -50.33 8.24
N GLN A 339 -47.34 -49.22 8.87
CA GLN A 339 -48.29 -49.24 10.00
C GLN A 339 -49.70 -49.66 9.58
N GLN A 340 -50.18 -49.27 8.40
CA GLN A 340 -51.48 -49.73 7.88
C GLN A 340 -51.48 -51.22 7.54
N LYS A 341 -50.39 -51.79 6.99
CA LYS A 341 -50.28 -53.24 6.78
C LYS A 341 -50.26 -54.02 8.10
N ASN A 342 -49.53 -53.56 9.12
CA ASN A 342 -49.48 -54.22 10.43
C ASN A 342 -50.79 -54.15 11.24
N LEU A 343 -51.72 -53.26 10.88
CA LEU A 343 -53.06 -53.15 11.45
C LEU A 343 -54.08 -54.08 10.76
N ILE A 344 -53.79 -54.53 9.53
CA ILE A 344 -54.64 -55.46 8.78
C ILE A 344 -54.33 -56.92 9.14
N ASP A 345 -53.08 -57.23 9.50
CA ASP A 345 -52.67 -58.59 9.92
C ASP A 345 -52.97 -58.93 11.41
N LYS A 346 -53.68 -58.06 12.13
CA LYS A 346 -54.06 -58.24 13.56
C LYS A 346 -55.57 -58.29 13.82
N LYS A 347 -56.39 -58.46 12.79
CA LYS A 347 -57.82 -58.82 12.90
C LYS A 347 -58.02 -60.20 12.30
#